data_AF-A0A6G4AVD7-F1
#
_entry.id   AF-A0A6G4AVD7-F1
#
_cell.length_a   1.000
_cell.length_b   1.000
_cell.length_c   1.000
_cell.angle_alpha   90.00
_cell.angle_beta   90.00
_cell.angle_gamma   90.00
#
_symmetry.space_group_name_H-M   'P 1'
#
loop_
_entity.id
_entity.type
_entity.pdbx_description
1 polymer ?
#
loop_
_entity_poly.entity_id
_entity_poly.type
_entity_poly.pdbx_seq_one_letter_code
_entity_poly.pdbx_strand_id
1 'polypeptide(L)'
;MRITLGAPRFQLTYQLRHVVRELAPRREYFSKPLPEFTSVYRADLDRLGAAWVAARLQEIAEVEKEHRLVLLCFEDLTDPAQWCHRRIFARWWKDVTGDEVRELGPLADRYEQGTLM
;
A
#
# COMPACT_ATOMS: atom_id res chain seq x y z
N MET A 1 -5.07 6.69 2.65
CA MET A 1 -5.56 6.38 1.26
C MET A 1 -5.63 4.87 1.09
N ARG A 2 -6.39 4.36 0.12
CA ARG A 2 -6.47 2.90 -0.15
C ARG A 2 -5.92 2.54 -1.53
N ILE A 3 -5.28 1.37 -1.60
CA ILE A 3 -4.78 0.76 -2.85
C ILE A 3 -5.55 -0.51 -3.18
N THR A 4 -6.85 -0.51 -2.91
CA THR A 4 -7.71 -1.69 -3.01
C THR A 4 -8.71 -1.57 -4.15
N LEU A 5 -9.15 -2.71 -4.70
CA LEU A 5 -10.20 -2.75 -5.72
C LEU A 5 -11.57 -2.29 -5.17
N GLY A 6 -11.86 -2.64 -3.92
CA GLY A 6 -13.15 -2.40 -3.25
C GLY A 6 -13.01 -1.67 -1.92
N ALA A 7 -14.09 -1.03 -1.48
CA ALA A 7 -14.18 -0.40 -0.17
C ALA A 7 -14.17 -1.47 0.95
N PRO A 8 -13.78 -1.13 2.19
CA PRO A 8 -13.91 -2.04 3.32
C PRO A 8 -15.37 -2.45 3.52
N ARG A 9 -15.60 -3.68 3.99
CA ARG A 9 -16.95 -4.21 4.28
C ARG A 9 -17.45 -3.84 5.68
N PHE A 10 -16.67 -3.08 6.43
CA PHE A 10 -16.93 -2.62 7.79
C PHE A 10 -16.82 -1.10 7.87
N GLN A 11 -17.43 -0.51 8.89
CA GLN A 11 -17.38 0.94 9.10
C GLN A 11 -16.00 1.37 9.62
N LEU A 12 -15.48 2.45 9.05
CA LEU A 12 -14.24 3.08 9.51
C LEU A 12 -14.56 4.27 10.40
N THR A 13 -13.76 4.47 11.44
CA THR A 13 -13.80 5.67 12.31
C THR A 13 -13.11 6.88 11.69
N TYR A 14 -12.49 6.70 10.52
CA TYR A 14 -11.77 7.73 9.79
C TYR A 14 -12.19 7.74 8.32
N GLN A 15 -12.00 8.89 7.67
CA GLN A 15 -12.35 9.07 6.26
C GLN A 15 -11.20 8.62 5.34
N LEU A 16 -11.54 7.91 4.28
CA LEU A 16 -10.62 7.58 3.20
C LEU A 16 -10.67 8.69 2.15
N ARG A 17 -9.64 9.54 2.11
CA ARG A 17 -9.57 10.70 1.21
C ARG A 17 -9.28 10.34 -0.25
N HIS A 18 -8.48 9.30 -0.46
CA HIS A 18 -7.97 8.91 -1.77
C HIS A 18 -8.02 7.41 -2.03
N VAL A 19 -8.23 7.06 -3.30
CA VAL A 19 -8.13 5.71 -3.87
C VAL A 19 -7.12 5.76 -5.00
N VAL A 20 -6.00 5.05 -4.85
CA VAL A 20 -4.96 4.97 -5.88
C VAL A 20 -5.09 3.60 -6.56
N ARG A 21 -5.89 3.55 -7.63
CA ARG A 21 -6.27 2.29 -8.30
C ARG A 21 -5.13 1.69 -9.10
N GLU A 22 -4.19 2.50 -9.53
CA GLU A 22 -2.99 2.12 -10.25
C GLU A 22 -2.10 1.21 -9.39
N LEU A 23 -2.11 1.42 -8.08
CA LEU A 23 -1.42 0.58 -7.10
C LEU A 23 -2.26 -0.61 -6.62
N ALA A 24 -3.49 -0.78 -7.10
CA ALA A 24 -4.32 -1.91 -6.69
C ALA A 24 -3.99 -3.17 -7.51
N PRO A 25 -3.82 -4.33 -6.87
CA PRO A 25 -3.69 -5.59 -7.61
C PRO A 25 -4.91 -5.86 -8.48
N ARG A 26 -4.69 -6.43 -9.67
CA ARG A 26 -5.78 -6.78 -10.58
C ARG A 26 -6.62 -7.92 -10.00
N ARG A 27 -7.92 -7.94 -10.33
CA ARG A 27 -8.87 -8.95 -9.82
C ARG A 27 -8.44 -10.38 -10.15
N GLU A 28 -7.85 -10.59 -11.32
CA GLU A 28 -7.39 -11.90 -11.78
C GLU A 28 -6.29 -12.52 -10.90
N TYR A 29 -5.50 -11.69 -10.21
CA TYR A 29 -4.40 -12.17 -9.37
C TYR A 29 -4.89 -12.91 -8.12
N PHE A 30 -6.05 -12.54 -7.58
CA PHE A 30 -6.58 -13.13 -6.35
C PHE A 30 -6.97 -14.60 -6.45
N SER A 31 -6.99 -15.17 -7.66
CA SER A 31 -7.16 -16.61 -7.89
C SER A 31 -5.84 -17.40 -7.81
N LYS A 32 -4.70 -16.70 -7.72
CA LYS A 32 -3.36 -17.28 -7.79
C LYS A 32 -2.77 -17.52 -6.39
N PRO A 33 -1.89 -18.52 -6.23
CA PRO A 33 -1.10 -18.68 -5.02
C PRO A 33 -0.21 -17.46 -4.74
N LEU A 34 0.11 -17.22 -3.46
CA LEU A 34 0.89 -16.06 -3.01
C LEU A 34 2.20 -15.80 -3.81
N PRO A 35 3.03 -16.81 -4.13
CA PRO A 35 4.25 -16.55 -4.92
C PRO A 35 3.95 -16.01 -6.32
N GLU A 36 2.94 -16.57 -6.99
CA GLU A 36 2.55 -16.12 -8.33
C GLU A 36 1.88 -14.75 -8.28
N PHE A 37 0.99 -14.52 -7.30
CA PHE A 37 0.42 -13.20 -7.03
C PHE A 37 1.52 -12.15 -6.85
N THR A 38 2.52 -12.46 -6.02
CA THR A 38 3.64 -11.56 -5.73
C THR A 38 4.40 -11.21 -6.99
N SER A 39 4.71 -12.21 -7.82
CA SER A 39 5.43 -12.02 -9.07
C SER A 39 4.68 -11.10 -10.03
N VAL A 40 3.40 -11.39 -10.31
CA VAL A 40 2.62 -10.59 -11.28
C VAL A 40 2.30 -9.19 -10.76
N TYR A 41 2.04 -9.04 -9.46
CA TYR A 41 1.79 -7.73 -8.86
C TYR A 41 3.05 -6.87 -8.87
N ARG A 42 4.22 -7.43 -8.53
CA ARG A 42 5.49 -6.70 -8.64
C ARG A 42 5.80 -6.30 -10.08
N ALA A 43 5.52 -7.17 -11.06
CA ALA A 43 5.72 -6.83 -12.47
C ALA A 43 4.85 -5.64 -12.93
N ASP A 44 3.63 -5.49 -12.39
CA ASP A 44 2.81 -4.30 -12.62
C ASP A 44 3.42 -3.04 -11.97
N LEU A 45 3.94 -3.15 -10.75
CA LEU A 45 4.63 -2.04 -10.07
C LEU A 45 5.93 -1.64 -10.80
N ASP A 46 6.70 -2.60 -11.29
CA ASP A 46 7.90 -2.35 -12.10
C ASP A 46 7.55 -1.63 -13.40
N ARG A 47 6.41 -1.98 -14.03
CA ARG A 47 5.94 -1.29 -15.24
C ARG A 47 5.51 0.14 -14.99
N LEU A 48 4.92 0.43 -13.82
CA LEU A 48 4.63 1.81 -13.40
C LEU A 48 5.92 2.58 -13.10
N GLY A 49 6.86 1.93 -12.40
CA GLY A 49 8.14 2.48 -12.03
C GLY A 49 8.08 3.32 -10.74
N ALA A 50 9.13 3.20 -9.91
CA ALA A 50 9.20 3.87 -8.62
C ALA A 50 9.10 5.40 -8.72
N ALA A 51 9.69 6.02 -9.74
CA ALA A 51 9.63 7.46 -9.96
C ALA A 51 8.20 7.96 -10.23
N TRP A 52 7.42 7.23 -11.02
CA TRP A 52 6.01 7.57 -11.28
C TRP A 52 5.19 7.43 -9.99
N VAL A 53 5.39 6.34 -9.25
CA VAL A 53 4.72 6.11 -7.96
C VAL A 53 5.06 7.24 -6.98
N ALA A 54 6.33 7.61 -6.85
CA ALA A 54 6.77 8.73 -6.00
C ALA A 54 6.04 10.02 -6.36
N ALA A 55 6.03 10.38 -7.65
CA ALA A 55 5.37 11.60 -8.12
C ALA A 55 3.86 11.58 -7.83
N ARG A 56 3.21 10.43 -8.01
CA ARG A 56 1.78 10.28 -7.72
C ARG A 56 1.47 10.42 -6.23
N LEU A 57 2.31 9.87 -5.37
CA LEU A 57 2.16 10.02 -3.91
C LEU A 57 2.42 11.47 -3.49
N GLN A 58 3.44 12.11 -4.05
CA GLN A 58 3.77 13.51 -3.77
C GLN A 58 2.62 14.45 -4.15
N GLU A 59 2.02 14.26 -5.32
CA GLU A 59 0.84 15.03 -5.76
C GLU A 59 -0.31 14.93 -4.75
N ILE A 60 -0.59 13.72 -4.25
CA ILE A 60 -1.65 13.52 -3.24
C ILE A 60 -1.30 14.23 -1.93
N ALA A 61 -0.05 14.16 -1.49
CA ALA A 61 0.41 14.83 -0.28
C ALA A 61 0.26 16.36 -0.38
N GLU A 62 0.58 16.93 -1.53
CA GLU A 62 0.46 18.37 -1.80
C GLU A 62 -1.01 18.82 -1.83
N VAL A 63 -1.88 18.06 -2.50
CA VAL A 63 -3.33 18.36 -2.57
C VAL A 63 -3.97 18.32 -1.19
N GLU A 64 -3.64 17.32 -0.36
CA GLU A 64 -4.16 17.21 1.00
C GLU A 64 -3.45 18.13 2.00
N LYS A 65 -2.36 18.79 1.60
CA LYS A 65 -1.45 19.54 2.50
C LYS A 65 -0.99 18.68 3.68
N GLU A 66 -0.76 17.39 3.43
CA GLU A 66 -0.40 16.38 4.42
C GLU A 66 0.62 15.41 3.83
N HIS A 67 1.83 15.44 4.36
CA HIS A 67 2.93 14.59 3.89
C HIS A 67 2.89 13.17 4.49
N ARG A 68 2.04 12.92 5.48
CA ARG A 68 1.86 11.60 6.10
C ARG A 68 0.82 10.80 5.35
N LEU A 69 1.25 10.15 4.28
CA LEU A 69 0.41 9.23 3.54
C LEU A 69 0.48 7.82 4.12
N VAL A 70 -0.70 7.25 4.39
CA VAL A 70 -0.84 5.86 4.82
C VAL A 70 -1.51 5.05 3.72
N LEU A 71 -0.81 4.02 3.24
CA LEU A 71 -1.32 3.04 2.28
C LEU A 71 -2.13 1.95 3.00
N LEU A 72 -3.43 1.92 2.75
CA LEU A 72 -4.33 1.00 3.41
C LEU A 72 -4.77 -0.14 2.50
N CYS A 73 -4.82 -1.32 3.12
CA CYS A 73 -5.66 -2.44 2.74
C CYS A 73 -6.39 -3.00 3.98
N PHE A 74 -7.40 -3.84 3.77
CA PHE A 74 -8.40 -4.26 4.75
C PHE A 74 -8.41 -5.76 5.01
N GLU A 75 -7.38 -6.51 4.61
CA GLU A 75 -7.20 -7.87 5.11
C GLU A 75 -6.83 -7.85 6.60
N ASP A 76 -7.28 -8.86 7.34
CA ASP A 76 -6.92 -9.04 8.74
C ASP A 76 -5.50 -9.59 8.84
N LEU A 77 -4.59 -8.78 9.39
CA LEU A 77 -3.18 -9.16 9.56
C LEU A 77 -2.91 -9.92 10.86
N THR A 78 -3.91 -10.07 11.71
CA THR A 78 -3.83 -10.90 12.92
C THR A 78 -4.04 -12.37 12.60
N ASP A 79 -4.68 -12.68 11.48
CA ASP A 79 -4.80 -14.03 10.93
C ASP A 79 -3.51 -14.39 10.14
N PRO A 80 -2.70 -15.36 10.61
CA PRO A 80 -1.47 -15.76 9.92
C PRO A 80 -1.74 -16.46 8.56
N ALA A 81 -2.96 -16.94 8.31
CA ALA A 81 -3.34 -17.50 7.02
C ALA A 81 -3.63 -16.42 5.97
N GLN A 82 -3.91 -15.18 6.40
CA GLN A 82 -4.11 -14.05 5.51
C GLN A 82 -2.78 -13.39 5.16
N TRP A 83 -2.69 -12.93 3.92
CA TRP A 83 -1.58 -12.11 3.44
C TRP A 83 -2.16 -10.87 2.78
N CYS A 84 -1.33 -9.82 2.69
CA CYS A 84 -1.79 -8.51 2.25
C CYS A 84 -0.87 -7.96 1.15
N HIS A 85 -1.47 -7.47 0.07
CA HIS A 85 -0.73 -6.88 -1.04
C HIS A 85 -0.01 -5.58 -0.66
N ARG A 86 -0.43 -4.88 0.39
CA ARG A 86 0.28 -3.68 0.87
C ARG A 86 1.69 -4.00 1.37
N ARG A 87 1.89 -5.19 1.99
CA ARG A 87 3.21 -5.68 2.43
C ARG A 87 4.11 -6.01 1.24
N ILE A 88 3.50 -6.54 0.17
CA ILE A 88 4.20 -6.82 -1.08
C ILE A 88 4.65 -5.49 -1.72
N PHE A 89 3.79 -4.48 -1.76
CA PHE A 89 4.15 -3.13 -2.20
C PHE A 89 5.28 -2.54 -1.35
N ALA A 90 5.16 -2.60 -0.02
CA ALA A 90 6.18 -2.07 0.89
C ALA A 90 7.56 -2.71 0.66
N ARG A 91 7.59 -4.04 0.48
CA ARG A 91 8.81 -4.77 0.16
C ARG A 91 9.36 -4.40 -1.22
N TRP A 92 8.50 -4.32 -2.22
CA TRP A 92 8.90 -3.88 -3.56
C TRP A 92 9.51 -2.47 -3.51
N TRP A 93 8.88 -1.52 -2.82
CA TRP A 93 9.36 -0.15 -2.67
C TRP A 93 10.76 -0.12 -2.06
N LYS A 94 10.95 -0.83 -0.93
CA LYS A 94 12.26 -0.96 -0.30
C LYS A 94 13.31 -1.58 -1.23
N ASP A 95 12.94 -2.61 -1.99
CA ASP A 95 13.86 -3.27 -2.91
C ASP A 95 14.31 -2.34 -4.05
N VAL A 96 13.46 -1.41 -4.51
CA VAL A 96 13.75 -0.54 -5.67
C VAL A 96 14.22 0.86 -5.31
N THR A 97 13.89 1.40 -4.14
CA THR A 97 14.32 2.74 -3.69
C THR A 97 15.27 2.72 -2.50
N GLY A 98 15.28 1.63 -1.73
CA GLY A 98 15.96 1.55 -0.43
C GLY A 98 15.14 2.09 0.75
N ASP A 99 14.01 2.76 0.50
CA ASP A 99 13.22 3.40 1.55
C ASP A 99 12.21 2.43 2.18
N GLU A 100 11.93 2.64 3.46
CA GLU A 100 10.92 1.86 4.16
C GLU A 100 9.54 2.50 4.08
N VAL A 101 8.55 1.74 3.60
CA VAL A 101 7.14 2.13 3.73
C VAL A 101 6.67 1.78 5.13
N ARG A 102 6.30 2.80 5.92
CA ARG A 102 5.71 2.59 7.24
C ARG A 102 4.31 2.03 7.12
N GLU A 103 4.07 0.91 7.78
CA GLU A 103 2.74 0.34 7.87
C GLU A 103 1.98 0.84 9.09
N LEU A 104 0.70 1.10 8.92
CA LEU A 104 -0.23 1.23 10.03
C LEU A 104 -0.53 -0.19 10.55
N GLY A 105 0.22 -0.63 11.56
CA GLY A 105 0.01 -1.90 12.24
C GLY A 105 -0.96 -1.78 13.43
N PRO A 106 -1.58 -2.89 13.89
CA PRO A 106 -2.33 -2.92 15.14
C PRO A 106 -1.43 -2.90 16.40
N LEU A 107 -0.10 -2.81 16.26
CA LEU A 107 0.89 -3.20 17.28
C LEU A 107 2.04 -2.18 17.47
N ALA A 108 1.74 -0.89 17.58
CA ALA A 108 2.74 0.05 18.10
C ALA A 108 2.08 1.08 19.01
N ASP A 109 2.46 1.08 20.29
CA ASP A 109 2.05 2.08 21.28
C ASP A 109 2.61 3.48 20.97
N ARG A 110 3.56 3.58 20.03
CA ARG A 110 4.20 4.85 19.63
C ARG A 110 4.43 4.92 18.12
N TYR A 111 3.93 6.01 17.55
CA TYR A 111 4.21 6.44 16.18
C TYR A 111 5.62 7.05 16.17
N GLU A 112 6.60 6.41 15.53
CA GLU A 112 7.93 7.02 15.34
C GLU A 112 8.06 7.56 13.90
N GLN A 113 8.23 8.88 13.80
CA GLN A 113 8.51 9.59 12.57
C GLN A 113 10.02 9.58 12.29
N GLY A 114 10.46 8.80 11.31
CA GLY A 114 11.61 9.17 10.48
C GLY A 114 11.17 10.03 9.30
N THR A 115 11.99 11.00 8.95
CA THR A 115 11.79 11.87 7.78
C THR A 115 11.96 11.05 6.51
N LEU A 116 10.94 11.00 5.65
CA LEU A 116 11.15 10.73 4.23
C LEU A 116 11.81 12.01 3.69
N MET A 117 13.08 11.90 3.29
CA MET A 117 13.78 12.94 2.52
C MET A 117 13.59 12.69 1.03
#